data_AF-A0A1F6CGB4-F1
#
_entry.id   AF-A0A1F6CGB4-F1
#
_cell.length_a   1.000
_cell.length_b   1.000
_cell.length_c   1.000
_cell.angle_alpha   90.00
_cell.angle_beta   90.00
_cell.angle_gamma   90.00
#
_symmetry.space_group_name_H-M   'P 1'
#
loop_
_entity.id
_entity.type
_entity.pdbx_description
1 polymer ?
#
loop_
_entity_poly.entity_id
_entity_poly.type
_entity_poly.pdbx_seq_one_letter_code
_entity_poly.pdbx_strand_id
1 'polypeptide(L)'
;MAMKDKNRGFALLVAVIFMTVMLSFGLTLGSLGYKQQVLSSTAVSSQYAFYAADAALECVLLADQDSRDKFFERPDGPRSPARLMTCDGSPAHYPPEYPNDGIVSDTASLWAVAERLELDGGAHCVDVSVYKYTSPQGPGNFTTYLFAQGYNVPCDKVEAREGRFSSRGLQAHY
;
A
#
# COMPACT_ATOMS: atom_id res chain seq x y z
N MET A 1 -25.16 70.66 -31.12
CA MET A 1 -24.24 70.53 -29.97
C MET A 1 -24.58 69.22 -29.27
N ALA A 2 -23.89 68.13 -29.60
CA ALA A 2 -24.23 66.80 -29.11
C ALA A 2 -23.75 66.65 -27.66
N MET A 3 -24.69 66.39 -26.74
CA MET A 3 -24.39 66.10 -25.34
C MET A 3 -23.56 64.81 -25.27
N LYS A 4 -22.32 64.94 -24.80
CA LYS A 4 -21.39 63.82 -24.64
C LYS A 4 -21.77 63.07 -23.36
N ASP A 5 -22.51 61.97 -23.52
CA ASP A 5 -22.95 61.09 -22.44
C ASP A 5 -21.75 60.49 -21.68
N LYS A 6 -21.48 61.00 -20.47
CA LYS A 6 -20.35 60.59 -19.61
C LYS A 6 -20.54 59.21 -18.95
N ASN A 7 -21.72 58.59 -19.08
CA ASN A 7 -22.08 57.36 -18.35
C ASN A 7 -21.66 56.06 -19.03
N ARG A 8 -21.16 56.10 -20.27
CA ARG A 8 -20.84 54.88 -21.05
C ARG A 8 -19.55 54.18 -20.59
N GLY A 9 -18.62 54.90 -19.95
CA GLY A 9 -17.37 54.33 -19.43
C GLY A 9 -17.55 53.51 -18.14
N PHE A 10 -18.50 53.91 -17.29
CA PHE A 10 -18.76 53.22 -16.02
C PHE A 10 -19.36 51.82 -16.24
N ALA A 11 -20.29 51.69 -17.19
CA ALA A 11 -20.87 50.40 -17.55
C ALA A 11 -19.82 49.40 -18.06
N LEU A 12 -18.85 49.86 -18.85
CA LEU A 12 -17.77 49.02 -19.37
C LEU A 12 -16.84 48.56 -18.24
N LEU A 13 -16.49 49.44 -17.31
CA LEU A 13 -15.66 49.09 -16.14
C LEU A 13 -16.36 48.06 -15.24
N VAL A 14 -17.66 48.23 -14.96
CA VAL A 14 -18.45 47.27 -14.18
C VAL A 14 -18.52 45.91 -14.87
N ALA A 15 -18.72 45.88 -16.20
CA ALA A 15 -18.74 44.64 -16.97
C ALA A 15 -17.40 43.88 -16.91
N VAL A 16 -16.28 44.59 -17.03
CA VAL A 16 -14.94 43.98 -16.93
C VAL A 16 -14.69 43.42 -15.54
N ILE A 17 -15.02 44.16 -14.48
CA ILE A 17 -14.88 43.67 -13.10
C ILE A 17 -15.72 42.41 -12.90
N PHE A 18 -16.99 42.42 -13.33
CA PHE A 18 -17.85 41.26 -13.22
C PHE A 18 -17.28 40.04 -13.96
N MET A 19 -16.79 40.22 -15.19
CA MET A 19 -16.15 39.14 -15.96
C MET A 19 -14.90 38.60 -15.28
N THR A 20 -14.04 39.45 -14.70
CA THR A 20 -12.84 38.99 -13.98
C THR A 20 -13.19 38.20 -12.73
N VAL A 21 -14.22 38.61 -11.99
CA VAL A 21 -14.69 37.90 -10.80
C VAL A 21 -15.30 36.55 -11.20
N MET A 22 -16.16 36.51 -12.22
CA MET A 22 -16.75 35.26 -12.72
C MET A 22 -15.68 34.30 -13.26
N LEU A 23 -14.69 34.80 -14.00
CA LEU A 23 -13.58 33.99 -14.48
C LEU A 23 -12.74 33.44 -13.32
N SER A 24 -12.48 34.26 -12.31
CA SER A 24 -11.76 33.84 -11.11
C SER A 24 -12.51 32.73 -10.37
N PHE A 25 -13.82 32.84 -10.23
CA PHE A 25 -14.66 31.76 -9.66
C PHE A 25 -14.65 30.49 -10.51
N GLY A 26 -14.75 30.60 -11.83
CA GLY A 26 -14.68 29.44 -12.73
C GLY A 26 -13.35 28.69 -12.61
N LEU A 27 -12.24 29.43 -12.56
CA LEU A 27 -10.91 28.86 -12.40
C LEU A 27 -10.71 28.20 -11.02
N THR A 28 -11.19 28.82 -9.94
CA THR A 28 -11.05 28.25 -8.59
C THR A 28 -11.87 26.96 -8.45
N LEU A 29 -13.13 26.96 -8.88
CA LEU A 29 -13.99 25.77 -8.86
C LEU A 29 -13.43 24.65 -9.76
N GLY A 30 -12.95 24.99 -10.96
CA GLY A 30 -12.30 24.02 -11.85
C GLY A 30 -11.06 23.39 -11.22
N SER A 31 -10.21 24.20 -10.59
CA SER A 31 -9.00 23.70 -9.91
C SER A 31 -9.33 22.82 -8.70
N LEU A 32 -10.42 23.12 -7.98
CA LEU A 32 -10.87 22.35 -6.84
C LEU A 32 -11.44 21.00 -7.28
N GLY A 33 -12.32 21.00 -8.28
CA GLY A 33 -12.90 19.77 -8.82
C GLY A 33 -11.84 18.82 -9.37
N TYR A 34 -10.82 19.34 -10.06
CA TYR A 34 -9.70 18.54 -10.54
C TYR A 34 -8.94 17.86 -9.39
N LYS A 35 -8.60 18.62 -8.34
CA LYS A 35 -7.91 18.06 -7.17
C LYS A 35 -8.76 17.02 -6.46
N GLN A 36 -10.06 17.28 -6.27
CA GLN A 36 -10.98 16.34 -5.64
C GLN A 36 -11.07 15.01 -6.43
N GLN A 37 -11.11 15.07 -7.75
CA GLN A 37 -11.11 13.88 -8.60
C GLN A 37 -9.82 13.06 -8.43
N VAL A 38 -8.66 13.73 -8.42
CA VAL A 38 -7.38 13.06 -8.20
C VAL A 38 -7.35 12.41 -6.80
N LEU A 39 -7.74 13.14 -5.75
CA LEU A 39 -7.83 12.62 -4.39
C LEU A 39 -8.76 11.40 -4.29
N SER A 40 -9.94 11.47 -4.92
CA SER A 40 -10.90 10.36 -4.95
C SER A 40 -10.31 9.11 -5.62
N SER A 41 -9.65 9.26 -6.77
CA SER A 41 -8.99 8.13 -7.46
C SER A 41 -7.87 7.50 -6.61
N THR A 42 -7.10 8.32 -5.90
CA THR A 42 -6.05 7.81 -5.00
C THR A 42 -6.62 7.13 -3.76
N ALA A 43 -7.79 7.55 -3.28
CA ALA A 43 -8.46 6.91 -2.16
C ALA A 43 -8.92 5.48 -2.52
N VAL A 44 -9.52 5.29 -3.70
CA VAL A 44 -9.90 3.95 -4.19
C VAL A 44 -8.68 3.06 -4.36
N SER A 45 -7.60 3.58 -4.97
CA SER A 45 -6.34 2.84 -5.10
C SER A 45 -5.75 2.46 -3.74
N SER A 46 -5.94 3.29 -2.71
CA SER A 46 -5.51 3.00 -1.34
C SER A 46 -6.32 1.88 -0.71
N GLN A 47 -7.62 1.80 -0.99
CA GLN A 47 -8.48 0.75 -0.45
C GLN A 47 -8.05 -0.62 -0.97
N TYR A 48 -7.73 -0.74 -2.26
CA TYR A 48 -7.20 -2.00 -2.81
C TYR A 48 -5.87 -2.41 -2.15
N ALA A 49 -4.96 -1.44 -1.94
CA ALA A 49 -3.71 -1.72 -1.25
C ALA A 49 -3.91 -2.13 0.22
N PHE A 50 -4.87 -1.53 0.93
CA PHE A 50 -5.23 -1.96 2.29
C PHE A 50 -5.87 -3.35 2.31
N TYR A 51 -6.79 -3.61 1.39
CA TYR A 51 -7.42 -4.92 1.23
C TYR A 51 -6.38 -6.02 1.00
N ALA A 52 -5.42 -5.78 0.09
CA ALA A 52 -4.34 -6.73 -0.17
C ALA A 52 -3.47 -6.97 1.07
N ALA A 53 -3.12 -5.91 1.81
CA ALA A 53 -2.35 -6.02 3.05
C ALA A 53 -3.10 -6.83 4.14
N ASP A 54 -4.39 -6.56 4.32
CA ASP A 54 -5.23 -7.21 5.33
C ASP A 54 -5.45 -8.69 5.01
N ALA A 55 -5.78 -8.99 3.75
CA ALA A 55 -5.95 -10.36 3.28
C ALA A 55 -4.66 -11.20 3.46
N ALA A 56 -3.49 -10.59 3.25
CA ALA A 56 -2.23 -11.28 3.46
C ALA A 56 -1.95 -11.55 4.94
N LEU A 57 -2.25 -10.61 5.84
CA LEU A 57 -2.12 -10.84 7.28
C LEU A 57 -2.99 -12.00 7.74
N GLU A 58 -4.26 -12.01 7.33
CA GLU A 58 -5.17 -13.11 7.66
C GLU A 58 -4.69 -14.44 7.07
N CYS A 59 -4.12 -14.43 5.85
CA CYS A 59 -3.59 -15.65 5.27
C CYS A 59 -2.38 -16.20 6.04
N VAL A 60 -1.48 -15.33 6.50
CA VAL A 60 -0.34 -15.73 7.32
C VAL A 60 -0.80 -16.35 8.64
N LEU A 61 -1.79 -15.75 9.28
CA LEU A 61 -2.37 -16.28 10.52
C LEU A 61 -3.03 -17.64 10.28
N LEU A 62 -3.74 -17.79 9.16
CA LEU A 62 -4.33 -19.07 8.77
C LEU A 62 -3.26 -20.13 8.49
N ALA A 63 -2.17 -19.77 7.80
CA ALA A 63 -1.05 -20.66 7.53
C ALA A 63 -0.30 -21.08 8.81
N ASP A 64 -0.22 -20.19 9.81
CA ASP A 64 0.33 -20.56 11.12
C ASP A 64 -0.59 -21.50 11.91
N GLN A 65 -1.91 -21.31 11.81
CA GLN A 65 -2.89 -22.20 12.43
C GLN A 65 -2.95 -23.59 11.79
N ASP A 66 -2.63 -23.72 10.50
CA ASP A 66 -2.54 -25.02 9.87
C ASP A 66 -1.32 -25.79 10.40
N SER A 67 -1.61 -26.94 11.00
CA SER A 67 -0.64 -27.89 11.56
C SER A 67 0.48 -28.33 10.61
N ARG A 68 0.34 -28.11 9.30
CA ARG A 68 1.36 -28.43 8.28
C ARG A 68 2.45 -27.37 8.16
N ASP A 69 2.08 -26.10 8.21
CA ASP A 69 2.96 -25.01 7.80
C ASP A 69 3.56 -24.25 8.98
N LYS A 70 2.88 -24.18 10.14
CA LYS A 70 3.37 -23.53 11.39
C LYS A 70 4.33 -22.37 11.10
N PHE A 71 3.85 -21.39 10.36
CA PHE A 71 4.68 -20.39 9.69
C PHE A 71 5.58 -19.60 10.66
N PHE A 72 5.14 -19.43 11.91
CA PHE A 72 5.92 -18.71 12.94
C PHE A 72 6.98 -19.58 13.62
N GLU A 73 7.01 -20.89 13.34
CA GLU A 73 8.04 -21.78 13.84
C GLU A 73 9.31 -21.64 13.00
N ARG A 74 10.45 -21.45 13.68
CA ARG A 74 11.75 -21.46 13.00
C ARG A 74 11.97 -22.88 12.45
N PRO A 75 12.33 -23.06 11.17
CA PRO A 75 12.64 -24.38 10.63
C PRO A 75 13.73 -25.09 11.44
N ASP A 76 13.51 -26.38 11.74
CA ASP A 76 14.50 -27.21 12.43
C ASP A 76 15.65 -27.56 11.47
N GLY A 77 16.73 -26.79 11.49
CA GLY A 77 17.97 -27.11 10.77
C GLY A 77 18.78 -25.89 10.34
N PRO A 78 20.11 -26.01 10.20
CA PRO A 78 20.92 -24.92 9.67
C PRO A 78 20.58 -24.67 8.19
N ARG A 79 20.08 -23.46 7.88
CA ARG A 79 19.81 -22.92 6.53
C ARG A 79 18.67 -23.59 5.74
N SER A 80 17.62 -24.03 6.40
CA SER A 80 16.38 -24.35 5.68
C SER A 80 15.71 -23.05 5.19
N PRO A 81 15.21 -22.98 3.94
CA PRO A 81 14.51 -21.80 3.47
C PRO A 81 13.22 -21.56 4.27
N ALA A 82 12.73 -20.32 4.27
CA ALA A 82 11.42 -19.99 4.83
C ALA A 82 10.31 -20.81 4.15
N ARG A 83 9.31 -21.22 4.92
CA ARG A 83 8.19 -22.03 4.42
C ARG A 83 7.24 -21.13 3.66
N LEU A 84 7.09 -21.35 2.35
CA LEU A 84 6.13 -20.62 1.53
C LEU A 84 4.69 -20.97 1.90
N MET A 85 3.87 -19.95 2.18
CA MET A 85 2.43 -20.13 2.34
C MET A 85 1.70 -20.15 0.99
N THR A 86 0.48 -20.66 0.97
CA THR A 86 -0.41 -20.57 -0.20
C THR A 86 -1.64 -19.75 0.18
N CYS A 87 -1.92 -18.69 -0.60
CA CYS A 87 -3.04 -17.78 -0.37
C CYS A 87 -3.82 -17.62 -1.66
N ASP A 88 -5.16 -17.62 -1.57
CA ASP A 88 -6.02 -17.48 -2.76
C ASP A 88 -5.72 -18.52 -3.87
N GLY A 89 -5.33 -19.74 -3.45
CA GLY A 89 -4.91 -20.82 -4.36
C GLY A 89 -3.58 -20.58 -5.09
N SER A 90 -2.93 -19.45 -4.85
CA SER A 90 -1.64 -19.08 -5.45
C SER A 90 -0.52 -19.27 -4.42
N PRO A 91 0.56 -20.00 -4.76
CA PRO A 91 1.70 -20.12 -3.86
C PRO A 91 2.41 -18.78 -3.72
N ALA A 92 2.87 -18.47 -2.51
CA ALA A 92 3.76 -17.34 -2.29
C ALA A 92 5.11 -17.57 -3.00
N HIS A 93 5.82 -16.47 -3.23
CA HIS A 93 7.16 -16.47 -3.81
C HIS A 93 8.10 -15.65 -2.93
N TYR A 94 9.40 -15.95 -2.99
CA TYR A 94 10.37 -15.11 -2.29
C TYR A 94 10.51 -13.76 -3.00
N PRO A 95 10.48 -12.63 -2.27
CA PRO A 95 10.70 -11.33 -2.88
C PRO A 95 12.11 -11.27 -3.49
N PRO A 96 12.33 -10.45 -4.52
CA PRO A 96 13.62 -10.39 -5.23
C PRO A 96 14.78 -9.89 -4.34
N GLU A 97 14.48 -9.30 -3.19
CA GLU A 97 15.47 -8.93 -2.17
C GLU A 97 16.03 -10.15 -1.42
N TYR A 98 15.25 -11.24 -1.29
CA TYR A 98 15.60 -12.48 -0.59
C TYR A 98 15.32 -13.74 -1.45
N PRO A 99 15.86 -13.84 -2.67
CA PRO A 99 15.31 -14.69 -3.74
C PRO A 99 15.49 -16.21 -3.55
N ASN A 100 16.34 -16.63 -2.60
CA ASN A 100 16.68 -18.05 -2.43
C ASN A 100 16.06 -18.68 -1.18
N ASP A 101 15.72 -17.88 -0.18
CA ASP A 101 15.32 -18.40 1.13
C ASP A 101 14.21 -17.60 1.82
N GLY A 102 13.87 -16.39 1.36
CA GLY A 102 12.91 -15.52 2.04
C GLY A 102 13.37 -15.11 3.45
N ILE A 103 14.64 -15.31 3.81
CA ILE A 103 15.14 -15.02 5.16
C ILE A 103 15.65 -13.58 5.20
N VAL A 104 14.97 -12.75 5.98
CA VAL A 104 15.39 -11.37 6.27
C VAL A 104 16.46 -11.36 7.36
N SER A 105 16.31 -12.22 8.38
CA SER A 105 17.25 -12.33 9.50
C SER A 105 17.12 -13.68 10.21
N ASP A 106 18.26 -14.32 10.50
CA ASP A 106 18.30 -15.51 11.35
C ASP A 106 19.43 -15.40 12.39
N THR A 107 19.06 -14.95 13.58
CA THR A 107 19.95 -14.77 14.71
C THR A 107 19.34 -15.39 15.96
N ALA A 108 20.15 -15.58 17.01
CA ALA A 108 19.64 -16.10 18.29
C ALA A 108 18.47 -15.27 18.87
N SER A 109 18.42 -13.97 18.58
CA SER A 109 17.44 -13.02 19.12
C SER A 109 16.35 -12.57 18.17
N LEU A 110 16.51 -12.80 16.87
CA LEU A 110 15.59 -12.38 15.82
C LEU A 110 15.55 -13.41 14.70
N TRP A 111 14.35 -13.89 14.41
CA TRP A 111 13.99 -14.63 13.20
C TRP A 111 13.06 -13.75 12.38
N ALA A 112 13.38 -13.49 11.13
CA ALA A 112 12.53 -12.72 10.25
C ALA A 112 12.52 -13.30 8.84
N VAL A 113 11.33 -13.43 8.27
CA VAL A 113 11.11 -13.94 6.92
C VAL A 113 10.20 -13.01 6.15
N ALA A 114 10.34 -12.98 4.83
CA ALA A 114 9.53 -12.19 3.94
C ALA A 114 9.07 -13.01 2.74
N GLU A 115 7.81 -12.82 2.37
CA GLU A 115 7.17 -13.50 1.25
C GLU A 115 6.33 -12.53 0.46
N ARG A 116 6.23 -12.78 -0.84
CA ARG A 116 5.42 -12.03 -1.77
C ARG A 116 4.27 -12.91 -2.25
N LEU A 117 3.08 -12.32 -2.31
CA LEU A 117 1.88 -13.00 -2.74
C LEU A 117 1.14 -12.22 -3.82
N GLU A 118 0.49 -12.98 -4.67
CA GLU A 118 -0.47 -12.50 -5.64
C GLU A 118 -1.88 -12.75 -5.12
N LEU A 119 -2.72 -11.72 -5.17
CA LEU A 119 -4.11 -11.77 -4.73
C LEU A 119 -5.04 -11.37 -5.86
N ASP A 120 -6.28 -11.84 -5.80
CA ASP A 120 -7.34 -11.51 -6.76
C ASP A 120 -6.93 -11.88 -8.20
N GLY A 121 -6.45 -13.12 -8.36
CA GLY A 121 -5.97 -13.63 -9.66
C GLY A 121 -4.77 -12.87 -10.24
N GLY A 122 -3.91 -12.32 -9.38
CA GLY A 122 -2.72 -11.56 -9.78
C GLY A 122 -2.96 -10.07 -10.05
N ALA A 123 -4.17 -9.56 -9.79
CA ALA A 123 -4.47 -8.13 -9.94
C ALA A 123 -3.74 -7.27 -8.91
N HIS A 124 -3.46 -7.83 -7.73
CA HIS A 124 -2.85 -7.13 -6.61
C HIS A 124 -1.67 -7.91 -6.05
N CYS A 125 -0.66 -7.18 -5.59
CA CYS A 125 0.53 -7.72 -4.96
C CYS A 125 0.57 -7.36 -3.49
N VAL A 126 1.21 -8.20 -2.69
CA VAL A 126 1.46 -7.92 -1.29
C VAL A 126 2.77 -8.55 -0.85
N ASP A 127 3.53 -7.79 -0.07
CA ASP A 127 4.71 -8.28 0.64
C ASP A 127 4.35 -8.47 2.10
N VAL A 128 4.50 -9.67 2.62
CA VAL A 128 4.41 -9.98 4.04
C VAL A 128 5.81 -10.16 4.60
N SER A 129 6.01 -9.68 5.81
CA SER A 129 7.18 -9.98 6.62
C SER A 129 6.74 -10.40 8.01
N VAL A 130 7.31 -11.49 8.49
CA VAL A 130 7.08 -12.02 9.84
C VAL A 130 8.36 -11.87 10.61
N TYR A 131 8.26 -11.26 11.78
CA TYR A 131 9.37 -11.04 12.69
C TYR A 131 9.05 -11.74 14.01
N LYS A 132 10.00 -12.49 14.52
CA LYS A 132 9.92 -13.18 15.79
C LYS A 132 11.18 -12.86 16.58
N TYR A 133 11.02 -12.19 17.70
CA TYR A 133 12.14 -11.73 18.50
C TYR A 133 12.01 -12.14 19.96
N THR A 134 13.15 -12.34 20.62
CA THR A 134 13.25 -12.77 22.03
C THR A 134 13.77 -11.68 22.96
N SER A 135 14.16 -10.52 22.44
CA SER A 135 14.60 -9.37 23.23
C SER A 135 13.66 -8.18 22.99
N PRO A 136 13.07 -7.57 24.03
CA PRO A 136 13.49 -7.58 25.44
C PRO A 136 12.88 -8.69 26.32
N GLN A 137 12.26 -9.71 25.73
CA GLN A 137 11.57 -10.76 26.47
C GLN A 137 12.53 -11.65 27.29
N GLY A 138 11.99 -12.30 28.33
CA GLY A 138 12.73 -13.32 29.08
C GLY A 138 13.05 -14.56 28.23
N PRO A 139 14.01 -15.40 28.65
CA PRO A 139 14.37 -16.62 27.93
C PRO A 139 13.16 -17.53 27.72
N GLY A 140 12.93 -17.98 26.49
CA GLY A 140 11.81 -18.84 26.11
C GLY A 140 10.52 -18.12 25.71
N ASN A 141 10.46 -16.80 25.86
CA ASN A 141 9.36 -15.98 25.36
C ASN A 141 9.72 -15.35 24.01
N PHE A 142 8.78 -15.42 23.07
CA PHE A 142 8.89 -14.79 21.76
C PHE A 142 7.73 -13.82 21.59
N THR A 143 7.99 -12.70 20.93
CA THR A 143 6.94 -11.83 20.41
C THR A 143 6.96 -11.91 18.90
N THR A 144 5.78 -12.07 18.31
CA THR A 144 5.62 -12.12 16.86
C THR A 144 5.04 -10.79 16.38
N TYR A 145 5.67 -10.25 15.36
CA TYR A 145 5.27 -9.03 14.70
C TYR A 145 5.11 -9.34 13.22
N LEU A 146 3.94 -9.00 12.69
CA LEU A 146 3.57 -9.17 11.30
C LEU A 146 3.51 -7.81 10.65
N PHE A 147 4.10 -7.70 9.46
CA PHE A 147 4.00 -6.52 8.62
C PHE A 147 3.58 -6.94 7.23
N ALA A 148 2.51 -6.35 6.72
CA ALA A 148 2.06 -6.57 5.35
C ALA A 148 2.03 -5.24 4.60
N GLN A 149 2.65 -5.20 3.43
CA GLN A 149 2.63 -4.08 2.51
C GLN A 149 1.89 -4.48 1.24
N GLY A 150 0.64 -4.04 1.12
CA GLY A 150 -0.20 -4.29 -0.05
C GLY A 150 -0.03 -3.21 -1.12
N TYR A 151 -0.24 -3.61 -2.37
CA TYR A 151 -0.12 -2.77 -3.56
C TYR A 151 -1.37 -2.90 -4.42
N ASN A 152 -1.80 -1.80 -5.02
CA ASN A 152 -2.98 -1.79 -5.90
C ASN A 152 -2.71 -2.31 -7.34
N VAL A 153 -1.56 -2.92 -7.57
CA VAL A 153 -1.06 -3.37 -8.88
C VAL A 153 -0.48 -4.78 -8.79
N PRO A 154 -0.32 -5.50 -9.92
CA PRO A 154 0.31 -6.81 -9.96
C PRO A 154 1.77 -6.80 -9.51
N CYS A 155 2.28 -7.97 -9.09
CA CYS A 155 3.64 -8.10 -8.57
C CYS A 155 4.73 -7.74 -9.58
N ASP A 156 4.55 -8.08 -10.86
CA ASP A 156 5.46 -7.69 -11.95
C ASP A 156 5.73 -6.17 -12.00
N LYS A 157 4.70 -5.36 -11.71
CA LYS A 157 4.81 -3.89 -11.71
C LYS A 157 5.54 -3.37 -10.48
N VAL A 158 5.36 -4.02 -9.34
CA VAL A 158 6.10 -3.71 -8.10
C VAL A 158 7.59 -4.02 -8.30
N GLU A 159 7.91 -5.17 -8.91
CA GLU A 159 9.27 -5.64 -9.16
C GLU A 159 10.02 -4.78 -10.15
N ALA A 160 9.39 -4.46 -11.28
CA ALA A 160 9.96 -3.60 -12.29
C ALA A 160 10.06 -2.13 -11.83
N ARG A 161 9.46 -1.78 -10.68
CA ARG A 161 9.33 -0.40 -10.16
C ARG A 161 8.74 0.53 -11.22
N GLU A 162 7.76 0.01 -11.96
CA GLU A 162 7.20 0.67 -13.12
C GLU A 162 5.90 1.41 -12.80
N GLY A 163 5.88 2.70 -13.12
CA GLY A 163 4.67 3.51 -13.04
C GLY A 163 4.34 3.98 -11.63
N ARG A 164 3.16 4.60 -11.50
CA ARG A 164 2.66 5.12 -10.22
C ARG A 164 1.67 4.13 -9.63
N PHE A 165 2.02 3.57 -8.48
CA PHE A 165 1.14 2.71 -7.69
C PHE A 165 1.00 3.26 -6.26
N SER A 166 -0.05 2.81 -5.59
CA SER A 166 -0.34 3.08 -4.19
C SER A 166 0.05 1.85 -3.38
N SER A 167 0.83 2.05 -2.33
CA SER A 167 1.13 1.02 -1.33
C SER A 167 0.57 1.40 0.03
N ARG A 168 0.09 0.42 0.80
CA ARG A 168 -0.39 0.61 2.16
C ARG A 168 0.15 -0.50 3.05
N GLY A 169 0.66 -0.11 4.21
CA GLY A 169 1.22 -1.03 5.20
C GLY A 169 0.25 -1.24 6.35
N LEU A 170 0.11 -2.49 6.78
CA LEU A 170 -0.56 -2.88 8.01
C LEU A 170 0.42 -3.65 8.88
N GLN A 171 0.25 -3.51 10.19
CA GLN A 171 1.13 -4.14 11.15
C GLN A 171 0.29 -4.74 12.28
N ALA A 172 0.66 -5.93 12.74
CA ALA A 172 -0.04 -6.65 13.79
C ALA A 172 0.97 -7.26 14.76
N HIS A 173 0.65 -7.22 16.06
CA HIS A 173 1.51 -7.70 17.13
C HIS A 173 0.80 -8.81 17.91
N TYR A 174 1.52 -9.91 18.16
CA TYR A 174 1.04 -11.11 18.84
C TYR A 174 2.01 -11.54 19.95
#